data_AF-A0A9P7J4L5-F1
#
_entry.id   AF-A0A9P7J4L5-F1
#
_cell.length_a   1.000
_cell.length_b   1.000
_cell.length_c   1.000
_cell.angle_alpha   90.00
_cell.angle_beta   90.00
_cell.angle_gamma   90.00
#
_symmetry.space_group_name_H-M   'P 1'
#
loop_
_entity.id
_entity.type
_entity.pdbx_description
1 polymer ?
#
loop_
_entity_poly.entity_id
_entity_poly.type
_entity_poly.pdbx_seq_one_letter_code
_entity_poly.pdbx_strand_id
1 'polypeptide(L)' 'MSQESKPKKALKVIWNDAETDALITYLHTERSKIGDSRNFKPQVYNDTATAIAVHLTLGPIKTGGHCKTKWQSVCY' A
#
# COMPACT_ATOMS: atom_id res chain seq x y z
N MET A 1 -32.31 3.63 20.95
CA MET A 1 -31.93 2.40 20.23
C MET A 1 -30.53 2.60 19.68
N SER A 2 -29.57 1.88 20.24
CA SER A 2 -28.14 2.00 19.96
C SER A 2 -27.80 1.53 18.55
N GLN A 3 -27.02 2.30 17.82
CA GLN A 3 -26.13 1.75 16.81
C GLN A 3 -24.72 2.24 17.08
N GLU A 4 -24.09 1.62 18.09
CA GLU A 4 -22.65 1.61 18.22
C GLU A 4 -22.11 0.73 17.08
N SER A 5 -21.63 1.39 16.03
CA SER A 5 -21.02 0.73 14.89
C SER A 5 -19.69 0.13 15.34
N LYS A 6 -19.73 -1.16 15.73
CA LYS A 6 -18.54 -1.96 16.07
C LYS A 6 -17.44 -1.72 15.02
N PRO A 7 -16.20 -1.39 15.41
CA PRO A 7 -15.12 -1.29 14.44
C PRO A 7 -14.94 -2.66 13.81
N LYS A 8 -15.17 -2.78 12.49
CA LYS A 8 -14.74 -3.93 11.72
C LYS A 8 -13.25 -4.08 12.02
N LYS A 9 -12.83 -5.14 12.71
CA LYS A 9 -11.41 -5.51 12.88
C LYS A 9 -10.81 -5.50 11.48
N ALA A 10 -10.12 -4.42 11.12
CA ALA A 10 -9.30 -4.40 9.92
C ALA A 10 -8.27 -5.50 10.15
N LEU A 11 -8.29 -6.54 9.31
CA LEU A 11 -7.23 -7.53 9.31
C LEU A 11 -5.92 -6.75 9.22
N LYS A 12 -5.11 -6.82 10.29
CA LYS A 12 -3.88 -6.04 10.36
C LYS A 12 -3.03 -6.48 9.19
N VAL A 13 -2.87 -5.61 8.21
CA VAL A 13 -2.05 -5.89 7.03
C VAL A 13 -0.62 -6.10 7.52
N ILE A 14 -0.12 -7.33 7.39
CA ILE A 14 1.24 -7.69 7.74
C ILE A 14 2.13 -7.30 6.58
N TRP A 15 3.20 -6.56 6.83
CA TRP A 15 4.22 -6.24 5.85
C TRP A 15 5.50 -6.96 6.25
N ASN A 16 6.05 -7.77 5.35
CA ASN A 16 7.40 -8.28 5.49
C ASN A 16 8.42 -7.32 4.83
N ASP A 17 9.70 -7.59 5.04
CA ASP A 17 10.77 -6.74 4.52
C ASP A 17 10.85 -6.77 2.99
N ALA A 18 10.64 -7.93 2.36
CA ALA A 18 10.66 -8.07 0.90
C ALA A 18 9.51 -7.32 0.21
N GLU A 19 8.29 -7.35 0.77
CA GLU A 19 7.14 -6.58 0.30
C GLU A 19 7.37 -5.08 0.45
N THR A 20 7.99 -4.67 1.58
CA THR A 20 8.27 -3.26 1.85
C THR A 20 9.33 -2.74 0.89
N ASP A 21 10.41 -3.51 0.68
CA ASP A 21 11.47 -3.18 -0.27
C ASP A 21 10.95 -3.12 -1.71
N ALA A 22 10.17 -4.11 -2.14
CA ALA A 22 9.56 -4.13 -3.46
C ALA A 22 8.61 -2.94 -3.68
N LEU A 23 7.82 -2.57 -2.66
CA LEU A 23 6.96 -1.39 -2.71
C LEU A 23 7.77 -0.10 -2.86
N ILE A 24 8.82 0.06 -2.05
CA ILE A 24 9.67 1.26 -2.09
C ILE A 24 10.37 1.36 -3.44
N THR A 25 10.96 0.26 -3.92
CA THR A 25 11.67 0.19 -5.20
C THR A 25 10.74 0.55 -6.36
N TYR A 26 9.54 -0.04 -6.41
CA TYR A 26 8.57 0.24 -7.47
C TYR A 26 8.08 1.69 -7.44
N LEU A 27 7.75 2.22 -6.25
CA LEU A 27 7.29 3.62 -6.16
C LEU A 27 8.43 4.60 -6.43
N HIS A 28 9.69 4.26 -6.13
CA HIS A 28 10.84 5.07 -6.49
C HIS A 28 11.07 5.14 -8.01
N THR A 29 10.89 4.04 -8.75
CA THR A 29 10.99 4.05 -10.22
C THR A 29 9.85 4.85 -10.85
N GLU A 30 8.68 4.81 -10.22
CA GLU A 30 7.48 5.56 -10.62
C GLU A 30 7.49 7.03 -10.15
N ARG A 31 8.50 7.45 -9.39
CA ARG A 31 8.58 8.80 -8.79
C ARG A 31 8.47 9.93 -9.81
N SER A 32 8.93 9.70 -11.05
CA SER A 32 8.77 10.65 -12.16
C SER A 32 7.31 10.91 -12.54
N LYS A 33 6.40 9.96 -12.28
CA LYS A 33 4.95 10.08 -12.56
C LYS A 33 4.18 10.87 -11.50
N ILE A 34 4.83 11.25 -10.40
CA ILE A 34 4.26 12.09 -9.35
C ILE A 34 3.97 13.51 -9.88
N GLY A 35 4.75 14.01 -10.85
CA GLY A 35 4.58 15.35 -11.41
C GLY A 35 4.55 16.44 -10.33
N ASP A 36 3.64 17.40 -10.45
CA ASP A 36 3.42 18.49 -9.47
C ASP A 36 2.61 18.07 -8.24
N SER A 37 2.05 16.85 -8.25
CA SER A 37 1.28 16.36 -7.12
C SER A 37 2.23 15.85 -6.03
N ARG A 38 1.89 15.96 -4.74
CA ARG A 38 2.74 15.39 -3.66
C ARG A 38 2.47 13.89 -3.44
N ASN A 39 1.77 13.22 -4.35
CA ASN A 39 1.28 11.87 -4.14
C ASN A 39 1.07 11.10 -5.46
N PHE A 40 1.12 9.77 -5.44
CA PHE A 40 0.83 8.98 -6.63
C PHE A 40 -0.66 8.91 -6.93
N LYS A 41 -0.99 8.72 -8.21
CA LYS A 41 -2.36 8.41 -8.64
C LYS A 41 -2.78 7.04 -8.07
N PRO A 42 -4.09 6.82 -7.78
CA PRO A 42 -4.58 5.53 -7.29
C PRO A 42 -4.19 4.34 -8.18
N GLN A 43 -4.10 4.56 -9.50
CA GLN A 43 -3.68 3.55 -10.46
C GLN A 43 -2.25 3.04 -10.18
N VAL A 44 -1.29 3.93 -9.92
CA VAL A 44 0.10 3.54 -9.60
C VAL A 44 0.14 2.64 -8.38
N TYR A 45 -0.68 2.92 -7.36
CA TYR A 45 -0.76 2.06 -6.18
C TYR A 45 -1.38 0.69 -6.47
N ASN A 46 -2.35 0.60 -7.36
CA ASN A 46 -2.91 -0.68 -7.79
C ASN A 46 -1.90 -1.49 -8.62
N ASP A 47 -1.14 -0.82 -9.48
CA ASP A 47 -0.08 -1.43 -10.26
C ASP A 47 1.05 -1.92 -9.34
N THR A 48 1.39 -1.12 -8.32
CA THR A 48 2.34 -1.51 -7.26
C THR A 48 1.84 -2.75 -6.51
N ALA A 49 0.56 -2.76 -6.10
CA ALA A 49 -0.03 -3.90 -5.39
C ALA A 49 0.05 -5.20 -6.22
N THR A 50 -0.12 -5.09 -7.54
CA THR A 50 0.04 -6.20 -8.48
C THR A 50 1.50 -6.63 -8.59
N ALA A 51 2.43 -5.66 -8.69
CA ALA A 51 3.86 -5.93 -8.80
C ALA A 51 4.43 -6.60 -7.54
N ILE A 52 4.01 -6.18 -6.34
CA ILE A 52 4.47 -6.77 -5.07
C ILE A 52 3.77 -8.09 -4.73
N ALA A 53 2.70 -8.47 -5.43
CA ALA A 53 1.95 -9.68 -5.15
C ALA A 53 2.81 -10.95 -5.21
N VAL A 54 3.87 -10.95 -6.03
CA VAL A 54 4.86 -12.04 -6.10
C VAL A 54 5.70 -12.20 -4.84
N HIS A 55 5.80 -11.14 -4.03
CA HIS A 55 6.52 -11.12 -2.75
C HIS A 55 5.59 -11.29 -1.54
N LEU A 56 4.29 -11.48 -1.78
CA LEU A 56 3.28 -11.65 -0.74
C LEU A 56 3.38 -13.05 -0.14
N THR A 57 4.20 -13.17 0.91
CA THR A 57 4.43 -14.44 1.62
C THR A 57 3.57 -14.57 2.88
N LEU A 58 2.96 -13.49 3.35
CA LEU A 58 2.21 -13.46 4.61
C LEU A 58 0.99 -12.54 4.55
N GLY A 59 -0.12 -12.99 5.14
CA GLY A 59 -1.31 -12.15 5.37
C GLY A 59 -2.22 -11.98 4.14
N PRO A 60 -3.16 -11.04 4.20
CA PRO A 60 -4.14 -10.82 3.14
C PRO A 60 -3.54 -10.11 1.91
N ILE A 61 -4.15 -10.31 0.75
CA ILE A 61 -3.77 -9.64 -0.50
C ILE A 61 -3.71 -8.12 -0.31
N LYS A 62 -2.59 -7.52 -0.72
CA LYS A 62 -2.39 -6.07 -0.68
C LYS A 62 -3.24 -5.41 -1.76
N THR A 63 -3.87 -4.29 -1.40
CA THR A 63 -4.59 -3.43 -2.34
C THR A 63 -3.79 -2.15 -2.55
N GLY A 64 -4.12 -1.36 -3.57
CA GLY A 64 -3.49 -0.04 -3.75
C GLY A 64 -3.70 0.87 -2.53
N GLY A 65 -4.84 0.76 -1.84
CA GLY A 65 -5.06 1.48 -0.58
C GLY A 65 -4.04 1.12 0.50
N HIS A 66 -3.72 -0.17 0.65
CA HIS A 66 -2.68 -0.61 1.59
C HIS A 66 -1.29 -0.09 1.19
N CYS A 67 -0.96 -0.11 -0.10
CA CYS A 67 0.30 0.39 -0.61
C CYS A 67 0.46 1.90 -0.36
N LYS A 68 -0.62 2.67 -0.56
CA LYS A 68 -0.65 4.11 -0.24
C LYS A 68 -0.37 4.38 1.23
N THR A 69 -1.10 3.73 2.13
CA THR A 69 -0.91 3.92 3.58
C THR A 69 0.51 3.54 4.01
N LYS A 70 1.06 2.45 3.48
CA LYS A 70 2.42 2.01 3.78
C LYS A 70 3.46 3.00 3.27
N TRP A 71 3.34 3.45 2.01
CA TRP A 71 4.23 4.46 1.43
C TRP A 71 4.24 5.76 2.25
N GLN A 72 3.05 6.24 2.65
CA GLN A 72 2.94 7.42 3.48
C GLN A 72 3.59 7.24 4.85
N SER A 73 3.53 6.05 5.46
CA SER A 73 4.20 5.74 6.73
C SER A 73 5.71 5.57 6.64
N VAL A 74 6.27 5.38 5.44
CA VAL A 74 7.71 5.19 5.22
C VAL A 74 8.38 6.50 4.79
N CYS A 75 7.69 7.32 4.00
CA CYS A 75 8.23 8.56 3.47
C CYS A 75 7.86 9.82 4.27
N TYR A 76 6.93 9.73 5.23
CA TYR A 76 6.55 10.79 6.18
C TYR A 76 6.53 10.23 7.59
#